data_AF-A0AAV0KUA4-F1
#
_entry.id   AF-A0AAV0KUA4-F1
#
_cell.length_a   1.000
_cell.length_b   1.000
_cell.length_c   1.000
_cell.angle_alpha   90.00
_cell.angle_beta   90.00
_cell.angle_gamma   90.00
#
_symmetry.space_group_name_H-M   'P 1'
#
loop_
_entity.id
_entity.type
_entity.pdbx_description
1 polymer ?
#
loop_
_entity_poly.entity_id
_entity_poly.type
_entity_poly.pdbx_seq_one_letter_code
_entity_poly.pdbx_strand_id
1 'polypeptide(L)'
;MEEAQGEVVATEQSKMKSSKQRRNVIAFTGGAAVLVLAANLAIYAFSSHRKRKSDKKGLQGSSVRINLSASEILKLADRIVAKSKQVHDAVASVPLDKVTYENSISLMADLEAEQFALIQSCLFPKFVSDSEDVRKASVEAERRIDAHVLACSKREDLYRVVKAFSVKGDWTNPEAKQYIKCLVREFERNGLNLTVSKRDEVQRLRAKIDELSLRYIQNLHDDETYLLFSETELEGLPSEYCKASS
;
A
#
# COMPACT_ATOMS: atom_id res chain seq x y z
N MET A 1 -69.84 40.37 31.86
CA MET A 1 -69.00 39.63 30.90
C MET A 1 -67.75 39.19 31.65
N GLU A 2 -67.90 38.40 32.72
CA GLU A 2 -68.29 36.97 32.70
C GLU A 2 -67.15 36.13 32.12
N GLU A 3 -66.48 35.24 32.83
CA GLU A 3 -66.39 34.85 34.26
C GLU A 3 -65.02 34.11 34.32
N ALA A 4 -64.12 34.42 35.25
CA ALA A 4 -63.87 33.65 36.49
C ALA A 4 -63.33 32.21 36.18
N GLN A 5 -62.29 31.63 36.77
CA GLN A 5 -61.58 31.68 38.07
C GLN A 5 -60.22 30.97 37.80
N GLY A 6 -59.12 31.07 38.56
CA GLY A 6 -58.85 31.61 39.87
C GLY A 6 -57.37 31.32 40.22
N GLU A 7 -56.79 32.30 40.88
CA GLU A 7 -55.65 32.35 41.81
C GLU A 7 -55.57 31.08 42.73
N VAL A 8 -54.45 30.58 43.26
CA VAL A 8 -53.63 31.13 44.35
C VAL A 8 -52.35 30.28 44.56
N VAL A 9 -51.19 30.94 44.50
CA VAL A 9 -50.03 31.00 45.42
C VAL A 9 -49.65 29.80 46.35
N ALA A 10 -48.42 29.32 46.10
CA ALA A 10 -47.27 29.00 46.99
C ALA A 10 -47.21 27.83 48.01
N THR A 11 -46.01 27.23 47.95
CA THR A 11 -45.14 26.68 49.02
C THR A 11 -45.32 25.24 49.53
N GLU A 12 -44.28 24.46 49.19
CA GLU A 12 -43.42 23.66 50.07
C GLU A 12 -43.69 22.16 50.36
N GLN A 13 -42.59 21.42 50.15
CA GLN A 13 -42.16 20.15 50.74
C GLN A 13 -42.49 18.80 50.05
N SER A 14 -41.38 18.19 49.58
CA SER A 14 -41.01 16.78 49.82
C SER A 14 -41.79 15.68 49.10
N LYS A 15 -41.23 15.21 47.97
CA LYS A 15 -40.84 13.78 47.88
C LYS A 15 -39.86 13.49 46.74
N MET A 16 -38.65 13.16 47.16
CA MET A 16 -37.61 12.54 46.35
C MET A 16 -38.11 11.19 45.80
N LYS A 17 -38.12 10.99 44.48
CA LYS A 17 -38.10 9.65 43.88
C LYS A 17 -37.33 9.64 42.56
N SER A 18 -36.03 9.38 42.72
CA SER A 18 -35.08 8.96 41.70
C SER A 18 -35.51 7.65 41.05
N SER A 19 -35.72 7.63 39.73
CA SER A 19 -35.78 6.41 38.93
C SER A 19 -34.40 6.12 38.34
N LYS A 20 -33.51 5.64 39.22
CA LYS A 20 -32.19 5.13 38.85
C LYS A 20 -32.37 3.84 38.03
N GLN A 21 -32.13 3.94 36.73
CA GLN A 21 -32.07 2.81 35.80
C GLN A 21 -31.03 1.80 36.31
N ARG A 22 -31.51 0.65 36.80
CA ARG A 22 -30.68 -0.44 37.33
C ARG A 22 -29.86 -1.05 36.18
N ARG A 23 -28.61 -0.62 36.03
CA ARG A 23 -27.57 -1.46 35.44
C ARG A 23 -27.29 -2.57 36.46
N ASN A 24 -27.70 -3.79 36.14
CA ASN A 24 -27.31 -4.96 36.90
C ASN A 24 -25.80 -5.15 36.74
N VAL A 25 -25.03 -4.57 37.66
CA VAL A 25 -23.63 -4.91 37.85
C VAL A 25 -23.63 -6.24 38.59
N ILE A 26 -23.34 -7.32 37.86
CA ILE A 26 -23.08 -8.62 38.48
C ILE A 26 -21.82 -8.44 39.33
N ALA A 27 -22.00 -8.42 40.66
CA ALA A 27 -20.91 -8.33 41.61
C ALA A 27 -20.16 -9.67 41.64
N PHE A 28 -19.10 -9.76 40.85
CA PHE A 28 -18.13 -10.85 40.98
C PHE A 28 -17.24 -10.56 42.19
N THR A 29 -17.48 -11.29 43.28
CA THR A 29 -16.72 -11.21 44.52
C THR A 29 -15.26 -11.61 44.31
N GLY A 30 -14.34 -10.74 44.75
CA GLY A 30 -12.93 -11.01 45.03
C GLY A 30 -12.03 -11.36 43.83
N GLY A 31 -12.21 -12.54 43.23
CA GLY A 31 -11.28 -13.10 42.24
C GLY A 31 -11.56 -12.71 40.78
N ALA A 32 -12.82 -12.77 40.35
CA ALA A 32 -13.17 -12.53 38.95
C ALA A 32 -13.10 -11.03 38.56
N ALA A 33 -13.37 -10.09 39.49
CA ALA A 33 -13.15 -8.67 39.25
C ALA A 33 -11.65 -8.33 39.09
N VAL A 34 -10.78 -8.99 39.85
CA VAL A 34 -9.31 -8.84 39.74
C VAL A 34 -8.80 -9.41 38.41
N LEU A 35 -9.32 -10.55 37.94
CA LEU A 35 -8.97 -11.11 36.64
C LEU A 35 -9.38 -10.20 35.47
N VAL A 36 -10.58 -9.60 35.53
CA VAL A 36 -11.04 -8.66 34.49
C VAL A 36 -10.19 -7.38 34.48
N LEU A 37 -9.81 -6.85 35.65
CA LEU A 37 -8.90 -5.72 35.75
C LEU A 37 -7.51 -6.06 35.22
N ALA A 38 -6.97 -7.24 35.55
CA ALA A 38 -5.68 -7.72 35.06
C ALA A 38 -5.68 -7.90 33.53
N ALA A 39 -6.74 -8.47 32.97
CA ALA A 39 -6.90 -8.62 31.52
C ALA A 39 -6.98 -7.25 30.81
N ASN A 40 -7.75 -6.31 31.34
CA ASN A 40 -7.84 -4.95 30.78
C ASN A 40 -6.52 -4.18 30.88
N LEU A 41 -5.80 -4.29 32.01
CA LEU A 41 -4.47 -3.72 32.17
C LEU A 41 -3.45 -4.35 31.21
N ALA A 42 -3.49 -5.67 31.01
CA ALA A 42 -2.64 -6.35 30.05
C ALA A 42 -2.95 -5.93 28.60
N ILE A 43 -4.23 -5.81 28.23
CA ILE A 43 -4.67 -5.30 26.92
C ILE A 43 -4.25 -3.84 26.74
N TYR A 44 -4.39 -3.01 27.78
CA TYR A 44 -3.97 -1.61 27.77
C TYR A 44 -2.45 -1.47 27.65
N ALA A 45 -1.68 -2.24 28.41
CA ALA A 45 -0.22 -2.26 28.33
C ALA A 45 0.25 -2.74 26.96
N PHE A 46 -0.37 -3.81 26.43
CA PHE A 46 -0.06 -4.32 25.10
C PHE A 46 -0.40 -3.31 24.00
N SER A 47 -1.57 -2.68 24.06
CA SER A 47 -1.98 -1.67 23.08
C SER A 47 -1.14 -0.39 23.17
N SER A 48 -0.77 0.07 24.38
CA SER A 48 0.10 1.25 24.56
C SER A 48 1.53 0.97 24.11
N HIS A 49 2.05 -0.23 24.37
CA HIS A 49 3.39 -0.63 23.91
C HIS A 49 3.45 -0.78 22.39
N ARG A 50 2.39 -1.35 21.79
CA ARG A 50 2.23 -1.43 20.33
C ARG A 50 2.12 -0.03 19.69
N LYS A 51 1.41 0.91 20.32
CA LYS A 51 1.30 2.31 19.86
C LYS A 51 2.66 3.02 19.93
N ARG A 52 3.35 2.96 21.07
CA ARG A 52 4.72 3.52 21.21
C ARG A 52 5.72 2.92 20.22
N LYS A 53 5.63 1.61 19.93
CA LYS A 53 6.49 0.95 18.93
C LYS A 53 6.12 1.37 17.49
N SER A 54 4.86 1.70 17.22
CA SER A 54 4.42 2.26 15.94
C SER A 54 4.94 3.69 15.74
N ASP A 55 4.85 4.52 16.79
CA ASP A 55 5.27 5.93 16.74
C ASP A 55 6.78 6.07 16.52
N LYS A 56 7.61 5.13 17.01
CA LYS A 56 9.06 5.11 16.74
C LYS A 56 9.45 4.76 15.30
N LYS A 57 8.50 4.36 14.47
CA LYS A 57 8.76 3.84 13.11
C LYS A 57 8.34 4.79 12.01
N GLY A 58 7.40 5.69 12.28
CA GLY A 58 6.90 6.66 11.31
C GLY A 58 7.57 8.03 11.48
N LEU A 59 7.56 8.81 10.41
CA LEU A 59 7.86 10.25 10.47
C LEU A 59 6.57 11.02 10.72
N GLN A 60 6.62 12.08 11.52
CA GLN A 60 5.43 12.88 11.80
C GLN A 60 4.85 13.47 10.49
N GLY A 61 3.55 13.28 10.25
CA GLY A 61 2.90 13.71 9.02
C GLY A 61 3.14 12.81 7.80
N SER A 62 3.80 11.66 7.96
CA SER A 62 4.07 10.71 6.88
C SER A 62 3.68 9.28 7.27
N SER A 63 3.10 8.55 6.32
CA SER A 63 2.82 7.12 6.45
C SER A 63 4.04 6.24 6.13
N VAL A 64 5.16 6.84 5.71
CA VAL A 64 6.43 6.15 5.45
C VAL A 64 7.03 5.65 6.77
N ARG A 65 7.54 4.42 6.73
CA ARG A 65 8.16 3.72 7.86
C ARG A 65 9.61 3.43 7.54
N ILE A 66 10.53 4.07 8.25
CA ILE A 66 11.97 4.02 7.94
C ILE A 66 12.75 3.03 8.81
N ASN A 67 12.20 2.64 9.97
CA ASN A 67 12.88 1.78 10.96
C ASN A 67 12.20 0.40 11.06
N LEU A 68 12.08 -0.30 9.94
CA LEU A 68 11.51 -1.65 9.90
C LEU A 68 12.61 -2.71 9.99
N SER A 69 12.40 -3.74 10.81
CA SER A 69 13.26 -4.94 10.76
C SER A 69 12.98 -5.77 9.51
N ALA A 70 13.92 -6.66 9.12
CA ALA A 70 13.77 -7.57 7.98
C ALA A 70 12.43 -8.34 8.00
N SER A 71 12.05 -8.90 9.15
CA SER A 71 10.77 -9.62 9.30
C SER A 71 9.54 -8.73 9.15
N GLU A 72 9.64 -7.45 9.50
CA GLU A 72 8.54 -6.49 9.41
C GLU A 72 8.36 -5.96 8.00
N ILE A 73 9.44 -5.86 7.22
CA ILE A 73 9.40 -5.55 5.79
C ILE A 73 8.62 -6.64 5.05
N LEU A 74 8.99 -7.92 5.24
CA LEU A 74 8.33 -9.04 4.58
C LEU A 74 6.84 -9.12 4.96
N LYS A 75 6.51 -8.99 6.26
CA LYS A 75 5.12 -8.95 6.72
C LYS A 75 4.36 -7.76 6.16
N LEU A 76 5.00 -6.60 5.98
CA LEU A 76 4.34 -5.44 5.38
C LEU A 76 4.05 -5.71 3.90
N ALA A 77 5.00 -6.29 3.15
CA ALA A 77 4.80 -6.69 1.75
C ALA A 77 3.64 -7.68 1.60
N ASP A 78 3.58 -8.73 2.43
CA ASP A 78 2.50 -9.72 2.39
C ASP A 78 1.12 -9.07 2.65
N ARG A 79 1.03 -8.09 3.56
CA ARG A 79 -0.20 -7.34 3.80
C ARG A 79 -0.58 -6.43 2.63
N ILE A 80 0.39 -5.77 1.99
CA ILE A 80 0.17 -4.93 0.81
C ILE A 80 -0.45 -5.78 -0.30
N VAL A 81 0.16 -6.93 -0.59
CA VAL A 81 -0.33 -7.91 -1.57
C VAL A 81 -1.73 -8.39 -1.23
N ALA A 82 -1.97 -8.82 0.02
CA ALA A 82 -3.28 -9.32 0.45
C ALA A 82 -4.38 -8.25 0.34
N LYS A 83 -4.11 -7.01 0.76
CA LYS A 83 -5.07 -5.91 0.68
C LYS A 83 -5.36 -5.51 -0.77
N SER A 84 -4.31 -5.43 -1.61
CA SER A 84 -4.47 -5.14 -3.03
C SER A 84 -5.30 -6.21 -3.73
N LYS A 85 -5.00 -7.49 -3.47
CA LYS A 85 -5.80 -8.62 -3.96
C LYS A 85 -7.27 -8.48 -3.56
N GLN A 86 -7.54 -8.23 -2.28
CA GLN A 86 -8.91 -8.08 -1.77
C GLN A 86 -9.69 -6.98 -2.51
N VAL A 87 -9.08 -5.80 -2.68
CA VAL A 87 -9.74 -4.67 -3.37
C VAL A 87 -9.96 -4.98 -4.84
N HIS A 88 -8.95 -5.50 -5.54
CA HIS A 88 -9.10 -5.88 -6.95
C HIS A 88 -10.14 -6.99 -7.16
N ASP A 89 -10.22 -7.98 -6.25
CA ASP A 89 -11.24 -9.03 -6.29
C ASP A 89 -12.65 -8.46 -6.08
N ALA A 90 -12.81 -7.48 -5.17
CA ALA A 90 -14.07 -6.80 -4.96
C ALA A 90 -14.51 -5.98 -6.18
N VAL A 91 -13.59 -5.20 -6.78
CA VAL A 91 -13.87 -4.40 -7.97
C VAL A 91 -14.23 -5.31 -9.16
N ALA A 92 -13.46 -6.38 -9.39
CA ALA A 92 -13.73 -7.33 -10.47
C ALA A 92 -15.07 -8.07 -10.33
N SER A 93 -15.64 -8.12 -9.12
CA SER A 93 -16.94 -8.76 -8.85
C SER A 93 -18.13 -7.83 -9.12
N VAL A 94 -17.90 -6.55 -9.45
CA VAL A 94 -18.98 -5.60 -9.75
C VAL A 94 -19.61 -5.95 -11.11
N PRO A 95 -20.95 -6.16 -11.19
CA PRO A 95 -21.64 -6.38 -12.46
C PRO A 95 -21.43 -5.19 -13.41
N LEU A 96 -21.15 -5.46 -14.69
CA LEU A 96 -20.76 -4.43 -15.65
C LEU A 96 -21.81 -3.34 -15.87
N ASP A 97 -23.09 -3.67 -15.69
CA ASP A 97 -24.24 -2.76 -15.76
C ASP A 97 -24.41 -1.88 -14.50
N LYS A 98 -23.74 -2.24 -13.40
CA LYS A 98 -23.81 -1.55 -12.10
C LYS A 98 -22.52 -0.82 -11.72
N VAL A 99 -21.57 -0.71 -12.64
CA VAL A 99 -20.28 -0.05 -12.39
C VAL A 99 -20.50 1.45 -12.17
N THR A 100 -19.93 1.97 -11.07
CA THR A 100 -19.89 3.39 -10.75
C THR A 100 -18.47 3.81 -10.37
N TYR A 101 -18.24 5.11 -10.21
CA TYR A 101 -16.96 5.62 -9.76
C TYR A 101 -16.65 5.14 -8.33
N GLU A 102 -17.65 5.17 -7.45
CA GLU A 102 -17.57 4.88 -6.01
C GLU A 102 -17.33 3.40 -5.72
N ASN A 103 -17.93 2.50 -6.51
CA ASN A 103 -17.81 1.06 -6.25
C ASN A 103 -16.65 0.39 -7.02
N SER A 104 -15.94 1.14 -7.87
CA SER A 104 -14.90 0.57 -8.74
C SER A 104 -13.65 1.45 -8.80
N ILE A 105 -13.72 2.60 -9.47
CA ILE A 105 -12.54 3.42 -9.79
C ILE A 105 -11.92 4.05 -8.53
N SER A 106 -12.73 4.66 -7.66
CA SER A 106 -12.27 5.26 -6.42
C SER A 106 -11.61 4.25 -5.49
N LEU A 107 -12.14 3.01 -5.40
CA LEU A 107 -11.53 1.96 -4.58
C LEU A 107 -10.10 1.62 -5.03
N MET A 108 -9.83 1.65 -6.34
CA MET A 108 -8.48 1.46 -6.88
C MET A 108 -7.58 2.68 -6.61
N ALA A 109 -8.09 3.89 -6.82
CA ALA A 109 -7.34 5.12 -6.55
C ALA A 109 -6.97 5.27 -5.07
N ASP A 110 -7.92 4.98 -4.17
CA ASP A 110 -7.71 5.02 -2.72
C ASP A 110 -6.69 3.97 -2.28
N LEU A 111 -6.74 2.77 -2.87
CA LEU A 111 -5.76 1.72 -2.62
C LEU A 111 -4.35 2.18 -3.03
N GLU A 112 -4.19 2.74 -4.23
CA GLU A 112 -2.90 3.26 -4.71
C GLU A 112 -2.36 4.35 -3.77
N ALA A 113 -3.21 5.30 -3.39
CA ALA A 113 -2.84 6.38 -2.47
C ALA A 113 -2.44 5.87 -1.08
N GLU A 114 -3.21 4.92 -0.51
CA GLU A 114 -2.92 4.31 0.79
C GLU A 114 -1.60 3.53 0.77
N GLN A 115 -1.36 2.76 -0.29
CA GLN A 115 -0.26 1.81 -0.34
C GLN A 115 1.06 2.41 -0.80
N PHE A 116 1.06 3.52 -1.53
CA PHE A 116 2.29 4.09 -2.11
C PHE A 116 3.42 4.24 -1.08
N ALA A 117 3.16 4.94 0.03
CA ALA A 117 4.16 5.15 1.08
C ALA A 117 4.58 3.85 1.78
N LEU A 118 3.66 2.88 1.90
CA LEU A 118 3.94 1.59 2.51
C LEU A 118 4.82 0.72 1.61
N ILE A 119 4.60 0.75 0.30
CA ILE A 119 5.47 0.10 -0.69
C ILE A 119 6.87 0.71 -0.61
N GLN A 120 6.99 2.04 -0.58
CA GLN A 120 8.30 2.70 -0.44
C GLN A 120 9.02 2.31 0.87
N SER A 121 8.25 2.11 1.96
CA SER A 121 8.79 1.61 3.23
C SER A 121 9.37 0.19 3.13
N CYS A 122 8.93 -0.62 2.17
CA CYS A 122 9.49 -1.94 1.89
C CYS A 122 10.69 -1.86 0.94
N LEU A 123 10.63 -1.02 -0.09
CA LEU A 123 11.56 -1.02 -1.23
C LEU A 123 12.80 -0.18 -1.00
N PHE A 124 12.68 0.97 -0.32
CA PHE A 124 13.80 1.89 -0.15
C PHE A 124 14.99 1.33 0.66
N PRO A 125 14.79 0.50 1.70
CA PRO A 125 15.89 0.01 2.54
C PRO A 125 17.00 -0.73 1.80
N LYS A 126 16.74 -1.38 0.64
CA LYS A 126 17.79 -2.04 -0.16
C LYS A 126 18.92 -1.11 -0.60
N PHE A 127 18.64 0.18 -0.75
CA PHE A 127 19.62 1.16 -1.23
C PHE A 127 20.43 1.82 -0.11
N VAL A 128 19.87 1.91 1.10
CA VAL A 128 20.39 2.81 2.15
C VAL A 128 20.63 2.15 3.50
N SER A 129 20.07 0.97 3.76
CA SER A 129 20.23 0.32 5.06
C SER A 129 21.66 -0.19 5.24
N ASP A 130 22.21 0.02 6.43
CA ASP A 130 23.47 -0.56 6.90
C ASP A 130 23.38 -2.07 7.14
N SER A 131 22.20 -2.58 7.50
CA SER A 131 21.94 -4.00 7.74
C SER A 131 21.74 -4.82 6.45
N GLU A 132 22.58 -5.82 6.24
CA GLU A 132 22.49 -6.74 5.09
C GLU A 132 21.15 -7.52 5.07
N ASP A 133 20.69 -8.01 6.22
CA ASP A 133 19.42 -8.73 6.33
C ASP A 133 18.22 -7.86 5.95
N VAL A 134 18.25 -6.57 6.33
CA VAL A 134 17.23 -5.59 5.94
C VAL A 134 17.26 -5.35 4.43
N ARG A 135 18.45 -5.19 3.84
CA ARG A 135 18.58 -5.04 2.38
C ARG A 135 18.05 -6.26 1.63
N LYS A 136 18.41 -7.47 2.04
CA LYS A 136 17.90 -8.74 1.45
C LYS A 136 16.39 -8.86 1.57
N ALA A 137 15.82 -8.55 2.74
CA ALA A 137 14.38 -8.57 2.93
C ALA A 137 13.65 -7.53 2.07
N SER A 138 14.27 -6.37 1.84
CA SER A 138 13.74 -5.32 0.96
C SER A 138 13.70 -5.75 -0.51
N VAL A 139 14.77 -6.39 -1.01
CA VAL A 139 14.81 -7.00 -2.36
C VAL A 139 13.75 -8.08 -2.51
N GLU A 140 13.58 -8.97 -1.53
CA GLU A 140 12.55 -10.00 -1.58
C GLU A 140 11.13 -9.42 -1.51
N ALA A 141 10.91 -8.37 -0.71
CA ALA A 141 9.64 -7.67 -0.65
C ALA A 141 9.27 -7.03 -1.99
N GLU A 142 10.23 -6.37 -2.66
CA GLU A 142 10.06 -5.85 -4.02
C GLU A 142 9.66 -6.96 -4.99
N ARG A 143 10.40 -8.07 -5.01
CA ARG A 143 10.09 -9.22 -5.87
C ARG A 143 8.66 -9.72 -5.70
N ARG A 144 8.15 -9.79 -4.46
CA ARG A 144 6.76 -10.19 -4.17
C ARG A 144 5.73 -9.18 -4.63
N ILE A 145 5.98 -7.89 -4.38
CA ILE A 145 5.07 -6.81 -4.77
C ILE A 145 5.01 -6.71 -6.30
N ASP A 146 6.15 -6.73 -6.99
CA ASP A 146 6.22 -6.66 -8.45
C ASP A 146 5.53 -7.86 -9.11
N ALA A 147 5.74 -9.07 -8.58
CA ALA A 147 5.06 -10.27 -9.06
C ALA A 147 3.52 -10.13 -8.93
N HIS A 148 3.04 -9.57 -7.82
CA HIS A 148 1.61 -9.32 -7.60
C HIS A 148 1.06 -8.23 -8.53
N VAL A 149 1.78 -7.11 -8.70
CA VAL A 149 1.39 -6.03 -9.62
C VAL A 149 1.32 -6.55 -11.06
N LEU A 150 2.29 -7.35 -11.50
CA LEU A 150 2.30 -7.99 -12.82
C LEU A 150 1.14 -8.98 -12.99
N ALA A 151 0.76 -9.70 -11.93
CA ALA A 151 -0.40 -10.58 -11.98
C ALA A 151 -1.71 -9.77 -12.10
N CYS A 152 -1.84 -8.68 -11.35
CA CYS A 152 -3.00 -7.78 -11.42
C CYS A 152 -3.13 -7.10 -12.79
N SER A 153 -2.02 -6.70 -13.42
CA SER A 153 -2.05 -6.03 -14.73
C SER A 153 -2.53 -6.93 -15.89
N LYS A 154 -2.59 -8.24 -15.66
CA LYS A 154 -3.09 -9.25 -16.61
C LYS A 154 -4.54 -9.68 -16.33
N ARG A 155 -5.20 -9.09 -15.33
CA ARG A 155 -6.57 -9.45 -14.94
C ARG A 155 -7.60 -8.90 -15.92
N GLU A 156 -8.14 -9.81 -16.73
CA GLU A 156 -9.16 -9.47 -17.73
C GLU A 156 -10.50 -9.08 -17.07
N ASP A 157 -10.85 -9.69 -15.95
CA ASP A 157 -12.04 -9.36 -15.17
C ASP A 157 -12.00 -7.92 -14.64
N LEU A 158 -10.86 -7.51 -14.08
CA LEU A 158 -10.64 -6.13 -13.63
C LEU A 158 -10.65 -5.14 -14.80
N TYR A 159 -10.00 -5.49 -15.91
CA TYR A 159 -10.01 -4.67 -17.13
C TYR A 159 -11.43 -4.42 -17.66
N ARG A 160 -12.29 -5.44 -17.68
CA ARG A 160 -13.67 -5.31 -18.16
C ARG A 160 -14.47 -4.30 -17.33
N VAL A 161 -14.30 -4.28 -16.02
CA VAL A 161 -14.96 -3.31 -15.12
C VAL A 161 -14.47 -1.89 -15.41
N VAL A 162 -13.16 -1.68 -15.46
CA VAL A 162 -12.57 -0.36 -15.77
C VAL A 162 -12.99 0.12 -17.17
N LYS A 163 -13.00 -0.78 -18.16
CA LYS A 163 -13.41 -0.46 -19.52
C LYS A 163 -14.89 -0.12 -19.60
N ALA A 164 -15.76 -0.86 -18.93
CA ALA A 164 -17.20 -0.58 -18.86
C ALA A 164 -17.47 0.82 -18.31
N PHE A 165 -16.82 1.20 -17.19
CA PHE A 165 -16.92 2.56 -16.66
C PHE A 165 -16.42 3.61 -17.65
N SER A 166 -15.28 3.33 -18.31
CA SER A 166 -14.67 4.28 -19.26
C SER A 166 -15.57 4.59 -20.46
N VAL A 167 -16.41 3.64 -20.89
CA VAL A 167 -17.35 3.82 -22.00
C VAL A 167 -18.61 4.58 -21.54
N LYS A 168 -19.04 4.38 -20.29
CA LYS A 168 -20.22 5.04 -19.71
C LYS A 168 -20.11 6.57 -19.76
N GLY A 169 -18.90 7.09 -19.57
CA GLY A 169 -18.64 8.52 -19.73
C GLY A 169 -19.10 9.39 -18.54
N ASP A 170 -19.46 8.78 -17.42
CA ASP A 170 -19.89 9.45 -16.19
C ASP A 170 -18.67 9.99 -15.41
N TRP A 171 -17.99 10.98 -15.98
CA TRP A 171 -16.78 11.56 -15.40
C TRP A 171 -17.11 12.55 -14.29
N THR A 172 -16.59 12.32 -13.08
CA THR A 172 -16.78 13.23 -11.94
C THR A 172 -16.00 14.53 -12.10
N ASN A 173 -14.75 14.47 -12.60
CA ASN A 173 -13.90 15.62 -12.86
C ASN A 173 -12.79 15.31 -13.92
N PRO A 174 -12.02 16.33 -14.40
CA PRO A 174 -10.97 16.12 -15.40
C PRO A 174 -9.83 15.19 -14.97
N GLU A 175 -9.45 15.21 -13.70
CA GLU A 175 -8.39 14.35 -13.15
C GLU A 175 -8.85 12.89 -13.11
N ALA A 176 -10.05 12.62 -12.62
CA ALA A 176 -10.66 11.29 -12.62
C ALA A 176 -10.75 10.73 -14.04
N LYS A 177 -11.16 11.55 -15.01
CA LYS A 177 -11.16 11.18 -16.44
C LYS A 177 -9.77 10.80 -16.93
N GLN A 178 -8.74 11.55 -16.53
CA GLN A 178 -7.37 11.25 -16.91
C GLN A 178 -6.84 9.97 -16.24
N TYR A 179 -7.13 9.76 -14.96
CA TYR A 179 -6.79 8.54 -14.23
C TYR A 179 -7.37 7.29 -14.91
N ILE A 180 -8.66 7.31 -15.26
CA ILE A 180 -9.32 6.17 -15.93
C ILE A 180 -8.72 5.90 -17.30
N LYS A 181 -8.39 6.95 -18.07
CA LYS A 181 -7.67 6.79 -19.34
C LYS A 181 -6.31 6.14 -19.15
N CYS A 182 -5.57 6.52 -18.10
CA CYS A 182 -4.30 5.89 -17.76
C CYS A 182 -4.49 4.41 -17.40
N LEU A 183 -5.45 4.06 -16.55
CA LEU A 183 -5.75 2.68 -16.18
C LEU A 183 -6.09 1.81 -17.41
N VAL A 184 -7.00 2.27 -18.26
CA VAL A 184 -7.34 1.54 -19.51
C VAL A 184 -6.10 1.34 -20.37
N ARG A 185 -5.31 2.40 -20.56
CA ARG A 185 -4.08 2.34 -21.36
C ARG A 185 -3.06 1.36 -20.78
N GLU A 186 -2.94 1.25 -19.46
CA GLU A 186 -2.02 0.30 -18.81
C GLU A 186 -2.43 -1.15 -19.05
N PHE A 187 -3.73 -1.48 -18.93
CA PHE A 187 -4.23 -2.80 -19.28
C PHE A 187 -4.04 -3.13 -20.77
N GLU A 188 -4.28 -2.16 -21.65
CA GLU A 188 -4.12 -2.35 -23.10
C GLU A 188 -2.65 -2.46 -23.51
N ARG A 189 -1.73 -1.76 -22.85
CA ARG A 189 -0.27 -1.98 -23.01
C ARG A 189 0.16 -3.38 -22.57
N ASN A 190 -0.58 -4.00 -21.65
CA ASN A 190 -0.42 -5.41 -21.28
C ASN A 190 -1.15 -6.39 -22.21
N GLY A 191 -1.78 -5.87 -23.27
CA GLY A 191 -2.38 -6.66 -24.34
C GLY A 191 -3.80 -7.15 -24.04
N LEU A 192 -4.48 -6.63 -23.01
CA LEU A 192 -5.81 -7.12 -22.65
C LEU A 192 -6.93 -6.75 -23.65
N ASN A 193 -6.66 -5.84 -24.59
CA ASN A 193 -7.52 -5.58 -25.75
C ASN A 193 -7.15 -6.41 -26.99
N LEU A 194 -6.11 -7.24 -26.92
CA LEU A 194 -5.63 -8.01 -28.05
C LEU A 194 -6.28 -9.41 -28.08
N THR A 195 -6.35 -9.98 -29.28
CA THR A 195 -6.69 -11.40 -29.45
C THR A 195 -5.60 -12.28 -28.84
N VAL A 196 -5.94 -13.53 -28.51
CA VAL A 196 -4.98 -14.50 -27.94
C VAL A 196 -3.71 -14.61 -28.80
N SER A 197 -3.86 -14.80 -30.11
CA SER A 197 -2.72 -14.88 -31.04
C SER A 197 -1.81 -13.64 -30.99
N LYS A 198 -2.36 -12.42 -30.89
CA LYS A 198 -1.56 -11.20 -30.76
C LYS A 198 -0.90 -11.09 -29.38
N ARG A 199 -1.55 -11.56 -28.30
CA ARG A 199 -0.94 -11.63 -26.96
C ARG A 199 0.26 -12.58 -26.97
N ASP A 200 0.15 -13.74 -27.60
CA ASP A 200 1.24 -14.71 -27.72
C ASP A 200 2.43 -14.13 -28.51
N GLU A 201 2.14 -13.39 -29.59
CA GLU A 201 3.18 -12.70 -30.35
C GLU A 201 3.89 -11.62 -29.52
N VAL A 202 3.14 -10.81 -28.77
CA VAL A 202 3.71 -9.81 -27.86
C VAL A 202 4.58 -10.46 -26.80
N GLN A 203 4.16 -11.59 -26.22
CA GLN A 203 4.95 -12.33 -25.23
C GLN A 203 6.26 -12.85 -25.84
N ARG A 204 6.20 -13.42 -27.05
CA ARG A 204 7.39 -13.90 -27.77
C ARG A 204 8.37 -12.75 -28.07
N LEU A 205 7.85 -11.60 -28.49
CA LEU A 205 8.68 -10.42 -28.77
C LEU A 205 9.32 -9.85 -27.49
N ARG A 206 8.57 -9.79 -26.38
CA ARG A 206 9.12 -9.38 -25.07
C ARG A 206 10.26 -10.29 -24.62
N ALA A 207 10.05 -11.61 -24.67
CA ALA A 207 11.09 -12.58 -24.32
C ALA A 207 12.36 -12.40 -25.17
N LYS A 208 12.21 -12.14 -26.48
CA LYS A 208 13.35 -11.86 -27.36
C LYS A 208 14.06 -10.55 -27.01
N ILE A 209 13.31 -9.51 -26.66
CA ILE A 209 13.88 -8.23 -26.19
C ILE A 209 14.68 -8.46 -24.92
N ASP A 210 14.11 -9.16 -23.93
CA ASP A 210 14.76 -9.43 -22.65
C ASP A 210 16.07 -10.22 -22.84
N GLU A 211 16.05 -11.24 -23.70
CA GLU A 211 17.24 -12.01 -24.09
C GLU A 211 18.33 -11.13 -24.72
N LEU A 212 17.95 -10.29 -25.70
CA LEU A 212 18.88 -9.41 -26.40
C LEU A 212 19.47 -8.34 -25.47
N SER A 213 18.65 -7.78 -24.58
CA SER A 213 19.09 -6.81 -23.57
C SER A 213 20.07 -7.42 -22.58
N LEU A 214 19.81 -8.64 -22.11
CA LEU A 214 20.73 -9.35 -21.23
C LEU A 214 22.07 -9.61 -21.92
N ARG A 215 22.03 -10.10 -23.16
CA ARG A 215 23.26 -10.33 -23.96
C ARG A 215 24.04 -9.04 -24.18
N TYR A 216 23.37 -7.93 -24.46
CA TYR A 216 24.02 -6.63 -24.62
C TYR A 216 24.77 -6.21 -23.37
N ILE A 217 24.14 -6.33 -22.19
CA ILE A 217 24.76 -5.99 -20.90
C ILE A 217 25.95 -6.92 -20.61
N GLN A 218 25.80 -8.23 -20.85
CA GLN A 218 26.88 -9.20 -20.68
C GLN A 218 28.08 -8.86 -21.56
N ASN A 219 27.87 -8.59 -22.84
CA ASN A 219 28.94 -8.23 -23.77
C ASN A 219 29.73 -6.99 -23.31
N LEU A 220 29.07 -6.01 -22.66
CA LEU A 220 29.75 -4.83 -22.12
C LEU A 220 30.49 -5.12 -20.81
N HIS A 221 29.92 -5.98 -19.97
CA HIS A 221 30.54 -6.36 -18.70
C HIS A 221 31.78 -7.24 -18.91
N ASP A 222 31.74 -8.11 -19.92
CA ASP A 222 32.80 -9.07 -20.21
C ASP A 222 33.88 -8.49 -21.16
N ASP A 223 33.77 -7.21 -21.53
CA ASP A 223 34.81 -6.53 -22.32
C ASP A 223 36.03 -6.21 -21.44
N GLU A 224 37.14 -6.89 -21.72
CA GLU A 224 38.43 -6.66 -21.07
C GLU A 224 39.42 -5.96 -22.03
N THR A 225 38.91 -5.21 -23.01
CA THR A 225 39.77 -4.52 -23.99
C THR A 225 40.61 -3.44 -23.30
N TYR A 226 41.93 -3.59 -23.36
CA TYR A 226 42.87 -2.59 -22.87
C TYR A 226 43.83 -2.12 -23.97
N LEU A 227 44.35 -0.91 -23.80
CA LEU A 227 45.39 -0.33 -24.64
C LEU A 227 46.63 -0.09 -23.77
N LEU A 228 47.80 -0.38 -24.32
CA LEU A 228 49.08 -0.15 -23.67
C LEU A 228 49.62 1.20 -24.12
N PHE A 229 50.01 2.03 -23.16
CA PHE A 229 50.63 3.33 -23.38
C PHE A 229 51.94 3.42 -22.62
N SER A 230 52.91 4.13 -23.17
CA SER A 230 54.13 4.55 -22.49
C SER A 230 53.86 5.71 -21.52
N GLU A 231 54.77 5.95 -20.57
CA GLU A 231 54.66 7.07 -19.63
C GLU A 231 54.59 8.44 -20.36
N THR A 232 55.30 8.57 -21.47
CA THR A 232 55.27 9.78 -22.32
C THR A 232 53.94 9.96 -23.05
N GLU A 233 53.25 8.88 -23.42
CA GLU A 233 51.92 8.96 -24.05
C GLU A 233 50.81 9.29 -23.05
N LEU A 234 51.09 9.12 -21.75
CA LEU A 234 50.20 9.47 -20.64
C LEU A 234 50.56 10.82 -19.98
N GLU A 235 51.43 11.63 -20.62
CA GLU A 235 51.82 12.94 -20.11
C GLU A 235 50.60 13.86 -19.91
N GLY A 236 50.51 14.46 -18.73
CA GLY A 236 49.37 15.30 -18.32
C GLY A 236 48.37 14.62 -17.39
N LEU A 237 48.46 13.30 -17.17
CA LEU A 237 47.70 12.61 -16.13
C LEU A 237 48.37 12.74 -14.75
N PRO A 238 47.60 12.82 -13.64
CA PRO A 238 48.15 12.82 -12.29
C PRO A 238 48.96 11.56 -11.98
N SER A 239 50.07 11.71 -11.26
CA SER A 239 50.98 10.59 -10.97
C SER A 239 50.34 9.45 -10.16
N GLU A 240 49.30 9.77 -9.39
CA GLU A 240 48.49 8.84 -8.60
C GLU A 240 47.71 7.88 -9.51
N TYR A 241 47.31 8.34 -10.70
CA TYR A 241 46.60 7.53 -11.68
C TYR A 241 47.53 6.50 -12.33
N CYS A 242 48.76 6.91 -12.67
CA CYS A 242 49.76 6.01 -13.29
C CYS A 242 50.31 4.96 -12.32
N LYS A 243 50.20 5.18 -11.00
CA LYS A 243 50.64 4.23 -9.95
C LYS A 243 49.56 3.24 -9.53
N ALA A 244 48.29 3.55 -9.77
CA ALA A 244 47.16 2.71 -9.37
C ALA A 244 46.93 1.50 -10.29
N SER A 245 47.64 1.44 -11.43
CA SER A 245 47.50 0.43 -12.48
C SER A 245 48.68 -0.54 -12.59
N SER A 246 49.56 -0.59 -11.58
CA SER A 246 50.74 -1.48 -11.51
C SER A 246 50.50 -2.76 -10.72
#